data_AF-A0ABC8E1I1-F1
#
_entry.id   AF-A0ABC8E1I1-F1
#
_cell.length_a   1.000
_cell.length_b   1.000
_cell.length_c   1.000
_cell.angle_alpha   90.00
_cell.angle_beta   90.00
_cell.angle_gamma   90.00
#
_symmetry.space_group_name_H-M   'P 1'
#
loop_
_entity.id
_entity.type
_entity.pdbx_description
1 polymer ?
#
loop_
_entity_poly.entity_id
_entity_poly.type
_entity_poly.pdbx_seq_one_letter_code
_entity_poly.pdbx_strand_id
1 'polypeptide(L)'
;MATRRGYQMGRWLAGRLMKELGLVSCQQPTHRYKRGGHEHVAIPNYLERQFAVTEPNQVWCGDVTYSVPGVQGGHGCLNEPRVCLEY
;
A
#
# COMPACT_ATOMS: atom_id res chain seq x y z
N MET A 1 -25.72 -1.76 13.30
CA MET A 1 -25.15 -0.67 14.13
C MET A 1 -25.94 -0.56 15.41
N ALA A 2 -25.30 -0.46 16.58
CA ALA A 2 -25.97 -0.38 17.88
C ALA A 2 -26.98 0.79 17.97
N THR A 3 -26.68 1.89 17.27
CA THR A 3 -27.57 3.05 17.11
C THR A 3 -28.89 2.74 16.42
N ARG A 4 -28.94 1.77 15.50
CA ARG A 4 -30.20 1.32 14.87
C ARG A 4 -31.07 0.47 15.80
N ARG A 5 -30.52 0.04 16.94
CA ARG A 5 -31.24 -0.70 17.98
C ARG A 5 -31.60 0.19 19.19
N GLY A 6 -31.54 1.52 19.03
CA GLY A 6 -31.91 2.48 20.07
C GLY A 6 -30.82 2.79 21.10
N TYR A 7 -29.64 2.17 21.02
CA TYR A 7 -28.53 2.48 21.92
C TYR A 7 -27.84 3.78 21.50
N GLN A 8 -27.79 4.76 22.41
CA GLN A 8 -26.99 5.98 22.21
C GLN A 8 -25.49 5.66 22.39
N MET A 9 -24.89 5.12 21.33
CA MET A 9 -23.47 4.75 21.31
C MET A 9 -22.70 5.54 20.25
N GLY A 10 -21.78 6.38 20.71
CA GLY A 10 -20.79 7.06 19.86
C GLY A 10 -19.46 6.30 19.80
N ARG A 11 -18.61 6.64 18.82
CA ARG A 11 -17.27 6.05 18.62
C ARG A 11 -16.43 6.04 19.91
N TRP A 12 -16.45 7.14 20.67
CA TRP A 12 -15.66 7.29 21.90
C TRP A 12 -16.16 6.39 23.04
N LEU A 13 -17.48 6.27 23.21
CA LEU A 13 -18.07 5.39 24.22
C LEU A 13 -17.77 3.92 23.91
N ALA A 14 -17.92 3.52 22.64
CA ALA A 14 -17.59 2.16 22.20
C ALA A 14 -16.11 1.82 22.46
N GLY A 15 -15.18 2.73 22.11
CA GLY A 15 -13.75 2.53 22.36
C GLY A 15 -13.39 2.42 23.85
N ARG A 16 -14.05 3.21 24.72
CA ARG A 16 -13.86 3.13 26.17
C ARG A 16 -14.31 1.77 26.73
N LEU A 17 -15.52 1.33 26.36
CA LEU A 17 -16.08 0.05 26.82
C LEU A 17 -15.26 -1.14 26.32
N MET A 18 -14.77 -1.10 25.09
CA MET A 18 -13.86 -2.14 24.57
C MET A 18 -12.58 -2.23 25.41
N LYS A 19 -12.00 -1.09 25.80
CA LYS A 19 -10.81 -1.06 26.66
C LYS A 19 -11.09 -1.59 28.06
N GLU A 20 -12.22 -1.21 28.67
CA GLU A 20 -12.63 -1.71 30.00
C GLU A 20 -12.87 -3.22 30.00
N LEU A 21 -13.41 -3.77 28.92
CA LEU A 21 -13.69 -5.20 28.77
C LEU A 21 -12.51 -6.00 28.19
N GLY A 22 -11.37 -5.37 27.93
CA GLY A 22 -10.19 -6.03 27.33
C GLY A 22 -10.43 -6.52 25.90
N LEU A 23 -11.40 -5.96 25.18
CA LEU A 23 -11.75 -6.34 23.81
C LEU A 23 -10.89 -5.58 22.80
N VAL A 24 -10.36 -6.31 21.82
CA VAL A 24 -9.59 -5.76 20.70
C VAL A 24 -10.38 -5.94 19.41
N SER A 25 -10.35 -4.93 18.53
CA SER A 25 -10.97 -5.06 17.21
C SER A 25 -10.15 -6.02 16.34
N CYS A 26 -10.77 -7.11 15.89
CA CYS A 26 -10.22 -8.01 14.88
C CYS A 26 -10.58 -7.58 13.45
N GLN A 27 -11.16 -6.38 13.28
CA GLN A 27 -11.54 -5.89 11.96
C GLN A 27 -10.29 -5.72 11.10
N GLN A 28 -10.23 -6.45 9.99
CA GLN A 28 -9.12 -6.34 9.06
C GLN A 28 -9.13 -4.95 8.42
N PRO A 29 -7.99 -4.22 8.42
CA PRO A 29 -7.86 -3.00 7.65
C PRO A 29 -8.12 -3.30 6.17
N THR A 30 -8.96 -2.49 5.54
CA THR A 30 -9.12 -2.56 4.09
C THR A 30 -7.81 -2.14 3.43
N HIS A 31 -7.39 -2.85 2.39
CA HIS A 31 -6.20 -2.49 1.63
C HIS A 31 -6.31 -1.02 1.17
N ARG A 32 -5.31 -0.20 1.53
CA ARG A 32 -5.34 1.26 1.30
C ARG A 32 -5.41 1.62 -0.19
N TYR A 33 -4.87 0.76 -1.03
CA TYR A 33 -4.92 0.89 -2.47
C TYR A 33 -5.98 -0.05 -3.05
N LYS A 34 -6.53 0.27 -4.21
CA LYS A 34 -7.29 -0.74 -4.95
C LYS A 34 -6.31 -1.88 -5.25
N ARG A 35 -6.68 -3.14 -4.97
CA ARG A 35 -5.92 -4.26 -5.55
C ARG A 35 -5.99 -4.05 -7.07
N GLY A 36 -4.84 -3.98 -7.72
CA GLY A 36 -4.77 -3.94 -9.18
C GLY A 36 -5.56 -5.12 -9.76
N GLY A 37 -6.20 -4.89 -10.89
CA GLY A 37 -7.05 -5.87 -11.57
C GLY A 37 -6.28 -6.82 -12.49
N HIS A 38 -7.05 -7.47 -13.37
CA HIS A 38 -6.56 -8.29 -14.47
C HIS A 38 -5.59 -7.53 -15.37
N GLU A 39 -4.75 -8.29 -16.07
CA GLU A 39 -3.86 -7.77 -17.09
C GLU A 39 -4.61 -6.92 -18.11
N HIS A 40 -3.91 -5.91 -18.62
CA HIS A 40 -4.46 -5.08 -19.67
C HIS A 40 -4.66 -5.93 -20.93
N VAL A 41 -5.87 -5.96 -21.48
CA VAL A 41 -6.24 -6.87 -22.60
C VAL A 41 -5.30 -6.74 -23.80
N ALA A 42 -4.78 -5.54 -24.06
CA ALA A 42 -3.87 -5.28 -25.18
C ALA A 42 -2.37 -5.34 -24.81
N ILE A 43 -2.02 -5.46 -23.53
CA ILE A 43 -0.63 -5.46 -23.05
C ILE A 43 -0.47 -6.64 -22.09
N PRO A 44 -0.12 -7.82 -22.59
CA PRO A 44 0.09 -9.00 -21.76
C PRO A 44 1.28 -8.80 -20.81
N ASN A 45 1.17 -9.31 -19.59
CA ASN A 45 2.25 -9.25 -18.61
C ASN A 45 3.20 -10.45 -18.80
N TYR A 46 4.20 -10.30 -19.66
CA TYR A 46 5.17 -11.37 -19.92
C TYR A 46 6.03 -11.76 -18.71
N LEU A 47 6.17 -10.87 -17.72
CA LEU A 47 7.09 -11.08 -16.60
C LEU A 47 6.44 -11.87 -15.46
N GLU A 48 5.14 -11.72 -15.22
CA GLU A 48 4.41 -12.43 -14.14
C GLU A 48 5.10 -12.42 -12.75
N ARG A 49 5.87 -11.37 -12.43
CA ARG A 49 6.69 -11.28 -11.20
C ARG A 49 7.81 -12.34 -11.10
N GLN A 50 8.24 -12.91 -12.22
CA GLN A 50 9.38 -13.80 -12.33
C GLN A 50 10.66 -12.97 -12.45
N PHE A 51 11.21 -12.55 -11.31
CA PHE A 51 12.43 -11.73 -11.26
C PHE A 51 13.73 -12.55 -11.21
N ALA A 52 13.64 -13.88 -11.28
CA ALA A 52 14.79 -14.76 -11.37
C ALA A 52 15.27 -14.80 -12.83
N VAL A 53 16.22 -13.92 -13.18
CA VAL A 53 16.88 -13.90 -14.49
C VAL A 53 18.12 -14.78 -14.48
N THR A 54 18.44 -15.40 -15.61
CA THR A 54 19.63 -16.26 -15.74
C THR A 54 20.84 -15.50 -16.26
N GLU A 55 20.61 -14.41 -17.00
CA GLU A 55 21.66 -13.60 -17.63
C GLU A 55 21.29 -12.11 -17.59
N PRO A 56 22.30 -11.20 -17.64
CA PRO A 56 22.05 -9.77 -17.74
C PRO A 56 21.24 -9.37 -18.99
N ASN A 57 20.56 -8.22 -18.95
CA ASN A 57 19.76 -7.65 -20.05
C ASN A 57 18.52 -8.46 -20.48
N GLN A 58 18.00 -9.34 -19.62
CA GLN A 58 16.77 -10.08 -19.90
C GLN A 58 15.51 -9.38 -19.40
N VAL A 59 15.59 -8.66 -18.27
CA VAL A 59 14.47 -7.96 -17.64
C VAL A 59 14.95 -6.62 -17.09
N TRP A 60 14.15 -5.57 -17.26
CA TRP A 60 14.39 -4.26 -16.67
C TRP A 60 13.22 -3.84 -15.80
N CYS A 61 13.51 -3.38 -14.58
CA CYS A 61 12.52 -2.79 -13.69
C CYS A 61 12.74 -1.27 -13.63
N GLY A 62 11.66 -0.49 -13.70
CA GLY A 62 11.71 0.96 -13.52
C GLY A 62 10.41 1.49 -12.94
N ASP A 63 10.51 2.54 -12.13
CA ASP A 63 9.37 3.30 -11.62
C ASP A 63 9.48 4.78 -11.99
N VAL A 64 8.35 5.47 -12.07
CA VAL A 64 8.28 6.92 -12.27
C VAL A 64 7.77 7.54 -10.99
N THR A 65 8.64 8.28 -10.31
CA THR A 65 8.28 9.09 -9.15
C THR A 65 8.16 10.55 -9.56
N TYR A 66 6.97 11.15 -9.38
CA TYR A 66 6.78 12.58 -9.63
C TYR A 66 7.40 13.39 -8.49
N SER A 67 8.29 14.33 -8.84
CA SER A 67 8.80 15.33 -7.91
C SER A 67 7.98 16.61 -8.03
N VAL A 68 7.57 17.15 -6.88
CA VAL A 68 6.87 18.44 -6.78
C VAL A 68 7.91 19.55 -6.52
N PRO A 69 7.96 20.61 -7.35
CA PRO A 69 8.80 21.77 -7.04
C PRO A 69 8.36 22.42 -5.72
N GLY A 70 9.28 22.56 -4.76
CA GLY A 70 9.05 23.32 -3.52
C GLY A 70 8.64 22.52 -2.27
N VAL A 71 8.47 21.19 -2.35
CA VAL A 71 8.28 20.36 -1.14
C VAL A 71 9.60 19.73 -0.74
N GLN A 72 10.35 20.42 0.14
CA GLN A 72 11.49 19.82 0.83
C GLN A 72 10.94 18.95 1.97
N GLY A 73 10.66 17.68 1.69
CA GLY A 73 10.39 16.70 2.73
C GLY A 73 11.61 16.57 3.65
N GLY A 74 11.40 16.52 4.97
CA GLY A 74 12.44 16.49 6.00
C GLY A 74 13.36 15.25 6.00
N HIS A 75 13.27 14.39 5.00
CA HIS A 75 14.32 13.44 4.66
C HIS A 75 14.87 13.86 3.31
N GLY A 76 16.14 14.23 3.32
CA GLY A 76 16.87 14.70 2.15
C GLY A 76 16.58 13.83 0.93
N CYS A 77 16.54 14.49 -0.22
CA CYS A 77 16.41 13.89 -1.53
C CYS A 77 17.54 12.86 -1.75
N LEU A 78 17.43 11.65 -1.22
CA LEU A 78 18.19 10.50 -1.68
C LEU A 78 17.44 9.88 -2.85
N ASN A 79 17.26 10.69 -3.89
CA ASN A 79 16.88 10.26 -5.23
C ASN A 79 18.11 10.46 -6.13
N GLU A 80 19.25 9.92 -5.72
CA GLU A 80 20.18 9.45 -6.74
C GLU A 80 19.45 8.32 -7.48
N PRO A 81 19.47 8.30 -8.82
CA PRO A 81 18.92 7.17 -9.55
C PRO A 81 19.67 5.93 -9.07
N ARG A 82 19.02 5.14 -8.21
CA ARG A 82 19.44 3.77 -7.96
C ARG A 82 19.11 3.00 -9.22
N VAL A 83 19.98 3.14 -10.22
CA VAL A 83 20.17 2.06 -11.17
C VAL A 83 20.55 0.89 -10.29
N CYS A 84 19.63 -0.05 -10.08
CA CYS A 84 19.98 -1.36 -9.56
C CYS A 84 20.81 -2.03 -10.65
N LEU A 85 22.08 -1.63 -10.77
CA LEU A 85 23.12 -2.44 -11.36
C LEU A 85 23.40 -3.52 -10.33
N GLU A 86 22.57 -4.55 -10.30
CA GLU A 86 23.00 -5.82 -9.72
C GLU A 86 22.77 -6.90 -10.78
N TYR A 87 23.82 -7.70 -10.94
CA TYR A 87 24.11 -8.65 -12.01
C TYR A 87 23.07 -9.75 -12.16
#